data_AF-A0A8B6C2S8-F1
#
_entry.id   AF-A0A8B6C2S8-F1
#
_cell.length_a   1.000
_cell.length_b   1.000
_cell.length_c   1.000
_cell.angle_alpha   90.00
_cell.angle_beta   90.00
_cell.angle_gamma   90.00
#
_symmetry.space_group_name_H-M   'P 1'
#
loop_
_entity.id
_entity.type
_entity.pdbx_description
1 polymer ?
#
loop_
_entity_poly.entity_id
_entity_poly.type
_entity_poly.pdbx_seq_one_letter_code
_entity_poly.pdbx_strand_id
1 'polypeptide(L)'
;MQSQRRIGVGRMEMDDLEINAVKKFGAKFVDHIYPIPMAEVLRKNYIIDEPFYQEMLQLKRNHSPRRVMCEALINETTKNCNIEQLVKVLYFNGLRDLAKELFLCHEESRNKVALLRVNRADTCNRRKIGELFKNIKQKVHAMMFKNSLSAVHDLGERIKKSIIDIDDPVQKMYACDKFVALKAAEMDSLTNIAGIVSKDHPGYLEMKRYVSSTSNPALSEVILYGRQADVLSTIGDFEEAEDFMRQALVSAYTSCSCVEVTDMLYKNVVVKLSKFEKNPNDEELRKSILFEADRGLWTLHDESEDLRLFWTKLFLLRMAFAHLGIGKFCDIVRNYVPTMQSIVEAEMILKLDPLKNLEHRRQMFIAVARARLEEWKGNMEAAMKYLQTARGLAKEGKYAEDRALADYEILLEKNPWQTHIYERHRHEHGIDEQNSLALPLSSSILPSSLEDSTDQKTYFSSNNDSQCQSSRSVHFEILRTGIAIKSAEL
;
A
#
# COMPACT_ATOMS: atom_id res chain seq x y z
N MET A 1 26.99 -39.97 27.39
CA MET A 1 26.13 -40.31 26.24
C MET A 1 24.69 -40.01 26.60
N GLN A 2 24.18 -38.85 26.21
CA GLN A 2 22.74 -38.58 26.16
C GLN A 2 22.49 -37.88 24.82
N SER A 3 21.90 -38.63 23.88
CA SER A 3 21.56 -38.13 22.56
C SER A 3 20.41 -37.12 22.71
N GLN A 4 20.72 -35.83 22.57
CA GLN A 4 19.69 -34.85 22.29
C GLN A 4 19.10 -35.18 20.92
N ARG A 5 17.84 -35.61 20.94
CA ARG A 5 16.99 -35.76 19.76
C ARG A 5 16.98 -34.43 19.02
N ARG A 6 17.58 -34.40 17.83
CA ARG A 6 17.42 -33.33 16.85
C ARG A 6 15.92 -33.23 16.54
N ILE A 7 15.25 -32.23 17.09
CA ILE A 7 13.99 -31.75 16.52
C ILE A 7 14.39 -31.14 15.18
N GLY A 8 13.98 -31.79 14.10
CA GLY A 8 14.22 -31.31 12.73
C GLY A 8 13.50 -30.00 12.50
N VAL A 9 14.14 -28.89 12.85
CA VAL A 9 13.88 -27.60 12.21
C VAL A 9 14.40 -27.80 10.79
N GLY A 10 13.49 -27.92 9.82
CA GLY A 10 13.88 -28.01 8.42
C GLY A 10 14.87 -26.89 8.11
N ARG A 11 16.05 -27.24 7.60
CA ARG A 11 16.99 -26.24 7.06
C ARG A 11 16.23 -25.49 5.96
N MET A 12 15.91 -24.22 6.20
CA MET A 12 15.38 -23.33 5.18
C MET A 12 16.59 -22.76 4.45
N GLU A 13 17.01 -23.44 3.38
CA GLU A 13 18.04 -22.93 2.48
C GLU A 13 17.48 -21.73 1.69
N MET A 14 18.34 -20.80 1.29
CA MET A 14 17.91 -19.65 0.47
C MET A 14 17.42 -20.12 -0.90
N ASP A 15 16.36 -19.50 -1.41
CA ASP A 15 15.94 -19.69 -2.80
C ASP A 15 16.89 -18.97 -3.78
N ASP A 16 16.77 -19.25 -5.09
CA ASP A 16 17.65 -18.65 -6.11
C ASP A 16 17.60 -17.12 -6.17
N LEU A 17 16.46 -16.51 -5.80
CA LEU A 17 16.29 -15.05 -5.76
C LEU A 17 16.99 -14.46 -4.52
N GLU A 18 16.86 -15.13 -3.38
CA GLU A 18 17.55 -14.81 -2.12
C GLU A 18 19.06 -14.93 -2.28
N ILE A 19 19.55 -16.01 -2.91
CA ILE A 19 20.97 -16.20 -3.23
C ILE A 19 21.47 -15.08 -4.13
N ASN A 20 20.71 -14.69 -5.16
CA ASN A 20 21.10 -13.59 -6.05
C ASN A 20 21.12 -12.23 -5.34
N ALA A 21 20.17 -11.98 -4.44
CA ALA A 21 20.16 -10.77 -3.62
C ALA A 21 21.39 -10.69 -2.70
N VAL A 22 21.70 -11.79 -2.01
CA VAL A 22 22.91 -11.88 -1.15
C VAL A 22 24.19 -11.75 -1.98
N LYS A 23 24.26 -12.33 -3.18
CA LYS A 23 25.43 -12.19 -4.07
C LYS A 23 25.62 -10.76 -4.56
N LYS A 24 24.55 -10.05 -4.93
CA LYS A 24 24.59 -8.61 -5.27
C LYS A 24 25.01 -7.76 -4.07
N PHE A 25 24.50 -8.10 -2.89
CA PHE A 25 24.92 -7.49 -1.63
C PHE A 25 26.37 -7.82 -1.26
N GLY A 26 26.91 -8.95 -1.74
CA GLY A 26 28.22 -9.47 -1.38
C GLY A 26 29.38 -8.50 -1.56
N ALA A 27 29.34 -7.63 -2.59
CA ALA A 27 30.34 -6.57 -2.76
C ALA A 27 30.37 -5.61 -1.56
N LYS A 28 29.19 -5.17 -1.10
CA LYS A 28 29.06 -4.27 0.05
C LYS A 28 29.33 -4.97 1.39
N PHE A 29 28.98 -6.25 1.48
CA PHE A 29 29.30 -7.12 2.62
C PHE A 29 30.80 -7.17 2.86
N VAL A 30 31.60 -7.34 1.79
CA VAL A 30 33.07 -7.35 1.85
C VAL A 30 33.63 -6.04 2.41
N ASP A 31 33.06 -4.89 2.01
CA ASP A 31 33.56 -3.57 2.39
C ASP A 31 33.28 -3.24 3.87
N HIS A 32 32.12 -3.64 4.39
CA HIS A 32 31.64 -3.17 5.69
C HIS A 32 31.73 -4.20 6.84
N ILE A 33 31.93 -5.49 6.55
CA ILE A 33 31.92 -6.54 7.57
C ILE A 33 33.32 -7.08 7.88
N TYR A 34 33.62 -7.19 9.17
CA TYR A 34 34.76 -7.95 9.67
C TYR A 34 34.39 -9.44 9.74
N PRO A 35 35.05 -10.34 8.98
CA PRO A 35 34.59 -11.72 8.80
C PRO A 35 34.51 -12.52 10.09
N ILE A 36 35.45 -12.32 11.01
CA ILE A 36 35.56 -13.14 12.23
C ILE A 36 34.50 -12.78 13.28
N PRO A 37 34.30 -11.49 13.65
CA PRO A 37 33.17 -11.10 14.48
C PRO A 37 31.82 -11.53 13.90
N MET A 38 31.65 -11.42 12.59
CA MET A 38 30.42 -11.87 11.94
C MET A 38 30.23 -13.38 12.01
N ALA A 39 31.28 -14.17 11.77
CA ALA A 39 31.21 -15.62 11.92
C ALA A 39 30.82 -16.02 13.35
N GLU A 40 31.33 -15.31 14.36
CA GLU A 40 30.92 -15.56 15.74
C GLU A 40 29.42 -15.26 15.96
N VAL A 41 28.91 -14.15 15.42
CA VAL A 41 27.48 -13.78 15.47
C VAL A 41 26.62 -14.84 14.78
N LEU A 42 26.97 -15.26 13.56
CA LEU A 42 26.24 -16.28 12.81
C LEU A 42 26.23 -17.62 13.53
N ARG A 43 27.35 -17.99 14.17
CA ARG A 43 27.47 -19.21 14.97
C ARG A 43 26.58 -19.18 16.21
N LYS A 44 26.55 -18.05 16.93
CA LYS A 44 25.67 -17.86 18.11
C LYS A 44 24.18 -17.95 17.75
N ASN A 45 23.83 -17.65 16.50
CA ASN A 45 22.48 -17.77 15.96
C ASN A 45 22.23 -19.11 15.25
N TYR A 46 23.13 -20.09 15.37
CA TYR A 46 23.03 -21.41 14.76
C TYR A 46 22.90 -21.41 13.23
N ILE A 47 23.38 -20.34 12.57
CA ILE A 47 23.40 -20.23 11.11
C ILE A 47 24.61 -20.96 10.52
N ILE A 48 25.78 -20.86 11.17
CA ILE A 48 26.96 -21.65 10.80
C ILE A 48 27.34 -22.58 11.96
N ASP A 49 27.96 -23.70 11.65
CA ASP A 49 28.38 -24.67 12.65
C ASP A 49 29.78 -24.37 13.23
N GLU A 50 30.12 -25.06 14.32
CA GLU A 50 31.42 -24.92 14.98
C GLU A 50 32.60 -25.33 14.07
N PRO A 51 32.54 -26.43 13.29
CA PRO A 51 33.57 -26.77 12.31
C PRO A 51 33.89 -25.62 11.33
N PHE A 52 32.88 -25.00 10.72
CA PHE A 52 33.10 -23.91 9.78
C PHE A 52 33.64 -22.65 10.47
N TYR A 53 33.22 -22.37 11.70
CA TYR A 53 33.82 -21.27 12.48
C TYR A 53 35.32 -21.49 12.74
N GLN A 54 35.75 -22.73 13.02
CA GLN A 54 37.16 -23.07 13.17
C GLN A 54 37.94 -22.91 11.85
N GLU A 55 37.32 -23.25 10.71
CA GLU A 55 37.89 -22.99 9.38
C GLU A 55 38.12 -21.49 9.15
N MET A 56 37.15 -20.64 9.50
CA MET A 56 37.29 -19.18 9.43
C MET A 56 38.44 -18.65 10.30
N LEU A 57 38.64 -19.19 11.49
CA LEU A 57 39.80 -18.86 12.33
C LEU A 57 41.12 -19.32 11.71
N GLN A 58 41.14 -20.47 11.04
CA GLN A 58 42.32 -20.95 10.33
C GLN A 58 42.66 -20.08 9.12
N LEU A 59 41.65 -19.63 8.35
CA LEU A 59 41.85 -18.67 7.25
C LEU A 59 42.47 -17.36 7.75
N LYS A 60 42.04 -16.87 8.92
CA LYS A 60 42.64 -15.70 9.58
C LYS A 60 44.12 -15.95 9.94
N ARG A 61 44.44 -17.11 10.54
CA ARG A 61 45.81 -17.50 10.92
C ARG A 61 46.74 -17.61 9.72
N ASN A 62 46.21 -18.07 8.59
CA ASN A 62 46.95 -18.18 7.34
C ASN A 62 47.04 -16.83 6.57
N HIS A 63 46.63 -15.71 7.19
CA HIS A 63 46.61 -14.38 6.58
C HIS A 63 45.84 -14.31 5.25
N SER A 64 44.75 -15.08 5.13
CA SER A 64 43.92 -15.06 3.94
C SER A 64 43.32 -13.66 3.73
N PRO A 65 43.18 -13.19 2.47
CA PRO A 65 42.59 -11.89 2.20
C PRO A 65 41.17 -11.76 2.77
N ARG A 66 40.82 -10.60 3.33
CA ARG A 66 39.49 -10.32 3.91
C ARG A 66 38.34 -10.70 2.96
N ARG A 67 38.50 -10.40 1.68
CA ARG A 67 37.53 -10.72 0.64
C ARG A 67 37.26 -12.23 0.54
N VAL A 68 38.30 -13.05 0.53
CA VAL A 68 38.19 -14.53 0.47
C VAL A 68 37.42 -15.05 1.69
N MET A 69 37.70 -14.49 2.87
CA MET A 69 36.99 -14.88 4.10
C MET A 69 35.52 -14.46 4.07
N CYS A 70 35.19 -13.26 3.58
CA CYS A 70 33.80 -12.82 3.42
C CYS A 70 33.04 -13.65 2.38
N GLU A 71 33.68 -14.00 1.26
CA GLU A 71 33.08 -14.86 0.23
C GLU A 71 32.79 -16.26 0.77
N ALA A 72 33.70 -16.86 1.55
CA ALA A 72 33.47 -18.12 2.23
C ALA A 72 32.28 -18.02 3.20
N LEU A 73 32.22 -16.96 4.00
CA LEU A 73 31.14 -16.73 4.96
C LEU A 73 29.77 -16.56 4.27
N ILE A 74 29.71 -15.80 3.18
CA ILE A 74 28.49 -15.62 2.38
C ILE A 74 28.02 -16.98 1.84
N ASN A 75 28.93 -17.74 1.22
CA ASN A 75 28.61 -19.04 0.63
C ASN A 75 28.06 -20.03 1.66
N GLU A 76 28.57 -20.01 2.89
CA GLU A 76 28.07 -20.89 3.93
C GLU A 76 26.77 -20.40 4.54
N THR A 77 26.59 -19.09 4.64
CA THR A 77 25.34 -18.47 5.11
C THR A 77 24.18 -18.78 4.18
N THR A 78 24.37 -18.67 2.85
CA THR A 78 23.30 -18.95 1.88
C THR A 78 22.82 -20.39 1.87
N LYS A 79 23.63 -21.34 2.36
CA LYS A 79 23.26 -22.76 2.47
C LYS A 79 22.47 -23.08 3.74
N ASN A 80 22.57 -22.25 4.78
CA ASN A 80 22.14 -22.66 6.12
C ASN A 80 21.08 -21.74 6.75
N CYS A 81 20.73 -20.61 6.12
CA CYS A 81 19.61 -19.78 6.55
C CYS A 81 18.86 -19.18 5.35
N ASN A 82 17.63 -18.73 5.58
CA ASN A 82 16.91 -17.91 4.60
C ASN A 82 17.26 -16.42 4.77
N ILE A 83 16.87 -15.58 3.80
CA ILE A 83 17.23 -14.16 3.84
C ILE A 83 16.62 -13.41 5.03
N GLU A 84 15.42 -13.81 5.46
CA GLU A 84 14.71 -13.21 6.60
C GLU A 84 15.49 -13.41 7.90
N GLN A 85 16.00 -14.62 8.12
CA GLN A 85 16.86 -14.96 9.24
C GLN A 85 18.16 -14.16 9.21
N LEU A 86 18.77 -14.02 8.04
CA LEU A 86 20.00 -13.23 7.90
C LEU A 86 19.76 -11.75 8.21
N VAL A 87 18.69 -11.14 7.66
CA VAL A 87 18.30 -9.75 7.95
C VAL A 87 18.04 -9.55 9.45
N LYS A 88 17.31 -10.47 10.09
CA LYS A 88 17.05 -10.42 11.54
C LYS A 88 18.35 -10.46 12.35
N VAL A 89 19.27 -11.36 12.01
CA VAL A 89 20.55 -11.47 12.71
C VAL A 89 21.39 -10.20 12.55
N LEU A 90 21.46 -9.62 11.35
CA LEU A 90 22.15 -8.34 11.13
C LEU A 90 21.51 -7.21 11.95
N TYR A 91 20.18 -7.12 11.95
CA TYR A 91 19.44 -6.07 12.65
C TYR A 91 19.63 -6.12 14.17
N PHE A 92 19.45 -7.30 14.79
CA PHE A 92 19.55 -7.46 16.24
C PHE A 92 20.99 -7.40 16.77
N ASN A 93 22.00 -7.54 15.91
CA ASN A 93 23.41 -7.41 16.29
C ASN A 93 24.00 -6.03 15.94
N GLY A 94 23.15 -5.01 15.75
CA GLY A 94 23.58 -3.61 15.60
C GLY A 94 24.00 -3.20 14.19
N LEU A 95 23.89 -4.10 13.20
CA LEU A 95 24.24 -3.85 11.80
C LEU A 95 23.00 -3.45 11.00
N ARG A 96 22.27 -2.45 11.51
CA ARG A 96 20.94 -2.06 11.00
C ARG A 96 20.98 -1.59 9.55
N ASP A 97 22.01 -0.86 9.14
CA ASP A 97 22.09 -0.34 7.77
C ASP A 97 22.39 -1.44 6.76
N LEU A 98 23.24 -2.39 7.12
CA LEU A 98 23.51 -3.59 6.31
C LEU A 98 22.28 -4.50 6.21
N ALA A 99 21.50 -4.63 7.30
CA ALA A 99 20.24 -5.37 7.28
C ALA A 99 19.23 -4.72 6.31
N LYS A 100 19.12 -3.38 6.33
CA LYS A 100 18.26 -2.62 5.41
C LYS A 100 18.69 -2.79 3.96
N GLU A 101 19.98 -2.69 3.68
CA GLU A 101 20.48 -2.81 2.30
C GLU A 101 20.31 -4.22 1.73
N LEU A 102 20.60 -5.26 2.52
CA LEU A 102 20.35 -6.64 2.12
C LEU A 102 18.86 -6.88 1.82
N PHE A 103 17.99 -6.32 2.65
CA PHE A 103 16.55 -6.38 2.45
C PHE A 103 16.11 -5.70 1.15
N LEU A 104 16.63 -4.50 0.85
CA LEU A 104 16.33 -3.80 -0.40
C LEU A 104 16.80 -4.58 -1.64
N CYS A 105 18.01 -5.16 -1.60
CA CYS A 105 18.49 -6.02 -2.68
C CYS A 105 17.61 -7.25 -2.89
N HIS A 106 17.00 -7.77 -1.82
CA HIS A 106 16.05 -8.87 -1.88
C HIS A 106 14.72 -8.45 -2.49
N GLU A 107 14.14 -7.32 -2.05
CA GLU A 107 12.90 -6.77 -2.60
C GLU A 107 13.04 -6.43 -4.08
N GLU A 108 14.14 -5.80 -4.49
CA GLU A 108 14.47 -5.56 -5.90
C GLU A 108 14.52 -6.85 -6.72
N SER A 109 14.97 -7.95 -6.12
CA SER A 109 15.06 -9.26 -6.76
C SER A 109 13.71 -10.01 -6.75
N ARG A 110 12.84 -9.76 -5.75
CA ARG A 110 11.48 -10.30 -5.63
C ARG A 110 10.42 -9.53 -6.42
N ASN A 111 10.69 -8.29 -6.79
CA ASN A 111 9.81 -7.49 -7.65
C ASN A 111 9.55 -8.10 -9.04
N LYS A 112 10.16 -9.25 -9.39
CA LYS A 112 9.82 -10.05 -10.57
C LYS A 112 8.97 -11.30 -10.32
N VAL A 113 8.90 -11.84 -9.09
CA VAL A 113 8.18 -13.08 -8.81
C VAL A 113 7.72 -13.09 -7.35
N ALA A 114 6.40 -12.96 -7.14
CA ALA A 114 5.61 -13.34 -5.97
C ALA A 114 6.02 -12.79 -4.58
N LEU A 115 5.13 -11.99 -3.97
CA LEU A 115 5.16 -11.80 -2.52
C LEU A 115 4.17 -12.75 -1.83
N LEU A 116 4.76 -13.46 -0.86
CA LEU A 116 4.24 -14.53 -0.03
C LEU A 116 2.96 -14.18 0.73
N ARG A 117 2.12 -15.21 0.95
CA ARG A 117 1.08 -15.20 1.98
C ARG A 117 1.66 -14.80 3.33
N VAL A 118 1.11 -13.76 3.94
CA VAL A 118 1.56 -13.23 5.24
C VAL A 118 0.60 -13.67 6.33
N ASN A 119 1.13 -14.35 7.36
CA ASN A 119 0.34 -14.77 8.52
C ASN A 119 0.03 -13.59 9.45
N ARG A 120 -1.21 -13.53 9.93
CA ARG A 120 -1.70 -12.52 10.89
C ARG A 120 -1.20 -12.83 12.30
N ALA A 121 -0.58 -11.85 12.95
CA ALA A 121 -0.48 -11.83 14.41
C ALA A 121 -1.77 -11.23 14.99
N ASP A 122 -2.54 -12.03 15.74
CA ASP A 122 -3.74 -11.59 16.43
C ASP A 122 -3.37 -11.00 17.79
N THR A 123 -3.12 -9.69 17.84
CA THR A 123 -2.95 -8.99 19.12
C THR A 123 -4.32 -8.62 19.66
N CYS A 124 -4.66 -9.10 20.86
CA CYS A 124 -5.99 -9.09 21.48
C CYS A 124 -6.71 -7.73 21.59
N ASN A 125 -6.01 -6.60 21.45
CA ASN A 125 -6.60 -5.26 21.54
C ASN A 125 -6.86 -4.59 20.19
N ARG A 126 -6.30 -5.13 19.09
CA ARG A 126 -6.27 -4.46 17.79
C ARG A 126 -7.65 -4.18 17.21
N ARG A 127 -8.55 -5.18 17.27
CA ARG A 127 -9.91 -5.05 16.73
C ARG A 127 -10.66 -3.88 17.38
N LYS A 128 -10.55 -3.75 18.70
CA LYS A 128 -11.17 -2.66 19.49
C LYS A 128 -10.59 -1.29 19.14
N ILE A 129 -9.26 -1.20 18.94
CA ILE A 129 -8.59 0.04 18.54
C ILE A 129 -8.96 0.42 17.10
N GLY A 130 -9.02 -0.54 16.18
CA GLY A 130 -9.45 -0.33 14.80
C GLY A 130 -10.90 0.15 14.70
N GLU A 131 -11.81 -0.43 15.50
CA GLU A 131 -13.20 0.02 15.62
C GLU A 131 -13.29 1.44 16.21
N LEU A 132 -12.52 1.73 17.25
CA LEU A 132 -12.44 3.09 17.83
C LEU A 132 -11.98 4.10 16.77
N PHE A 133 -10.91 3.78 16.05
CA PHE A 133 -10.36 4.62 14.99
C PHE A 133 -11.38 4.88 13.86
N LYS A 134 -12.03 3.82 13.37
CA LYS A 134 -13.10 3.90 12.36
C LYS A 134 -14.24 4.81 12.83
N ASN A 135 -14.71 4.60 14.06
CA ASN A 135 -15.81 5.38 14.64
C ASN A 135 -15.45 6.85 14.81
N ILE A 136 -14.22 7.17 15.24
CA ILE A 136 -13.75 8.55 15.34
C ILE A 136 -13.67 9.19 13.96
N LYS A 137 -13.04 8.52 12.98
CA LYS A 137 -12.94 9.02 11.60
C LYS A 137 -14.31 9.32 11.00
N GLN A 138 -15.26 8.39 11.10
CA GLN A 138 -16.61 8.58 10.59
C GLN A 138 -17.29 9.79 11.24
N LYS A 139 -17.18 9.93 12.56
CA LYS A 139 -17.76 11.06 13.31
C LYS A 139 -17.14 12.40 12.94
N VAL A 140 -15.83 12.45 12.71
CA VAL A 140 -15.15 13.69 12.29
C VAL A 140 -15.48 14.05 10.85
N HIS A 141 -15.41 13.08 9.93
CA HIS A 141 -15.72 13.30 8.50
C HIS A 141 -17.18 13.66 8.26
N ALA A 142 -18.11 13.12 9.05
CA ALA A 142 -19.53 13.45 8.95
C ALA A 142 -19.92 14.76 9.65
N MET A 143 -18.96 15.50 10.23
CA MET A 143 -19.18 16.75 10.97
C MET A 143 -20.34 16.68 11.98
N MET A 144 -20.58 15.50 12.57
CA MET A 144 -21.77 15.23 13.39
C MET A 144 -21.81 16.03 14.72
N PHE A 145 -20.72 16.74 15.06
CA PHE A 145 -20.63 17.57 16.25
C PHE A 145 -20.17 18.98 15.89
N LYS A 146 -20.71 19.97 16.60
CA LYS A 146 -20.16 21.32 16.64
C LYS A 146 -18.74 21.21 17.24
N ASN A 147 -17.71 21.51 16.43
CA ASN A 147 -16.29 21.39 16.79
C ASN A 147 -15.77 19.95 17.06
N SER A 148 -16.09 19.00 16.18
CA SER A 148 -15.63 17.59 16.25
C SER A 148 -14.13 17.42 16.52
N LEU A 149 -13.29 18.27 15.92
CA LEU A 149 -11.85 18.25 16.11
C LEU A 149 -11.43 18.58 17.55
N SER A 150 -12.04 19.61 18.15
CA SER A 150 -11.80 19.98 19.56
C SER A 150 -12.19 18.83 20.49
N ALA A 151 -13.32 18.18 20.22
CA ALA A 151 -13.78 17.05 21.03
C ALA A 151 -12.83 15.84 20.97
N VAL A 152 -12.24 15.58 19.78
CA VAL A 152 -11.20 14.56 19.62
C VAL A 152 -9.95 14.95 20.39
N HIS A 153 -9.49 16.20 20.25
CA HIS A 153 -8.34 16.72 20.99
C HIS A 153 -8.51 16.57 22.52
N ASP A 154 -9.64 17.00 23.06
CA ASP A 154 -9.96 16.92 24.50
C ASP A 154 -10.02 15.47 25.02
N LEU A 155 -10.49 14.53 24.19
CA LEU A 155 -10.44 13.12 24.50
C LEU A 155 -9.00 12.59 24.52
N GLY A 156 -8.17 13.03 23.57
CA GLY A 156 -6.74 12.73 23.55
C GLY A 156 -6.01 13.21 24.81
N GLU A 157 -6.25 14.44 25.24
CA GLU A 157 -5.62 14.98 26.45
C GLU A 157 -6.08 14.27 27.73
N ARG A 158 -7.34 13.81 27.79
CA ARG A 158 -7.82 12.98 28.91
C ARG A 158 -7.12 11.62 28.97
N ILE A 159 -6.98 10.94 27.83
CA ILE A 159 -6.27 9.65 27.76
C ILE A 159 -4.80 9.85 28.16
N LYS A 160 -4.15 10.88 27.62
CA LYS A 160 -2.75 11.23 27.93
C LYS A 160 -2.51 11.42 29.42
N LYS A 161 -3.39 12.16 30.11
CA LYS A 161 -3.33 12.30 31.57
C LYS A 161 -3.49 10.95 32.26
N SER A 162 -4.47 10.14 31.86
CA SER A 162 -4.70 8.83 32.49
C SER A 162 -3.53 7.85 32.33
N ILE A 163 -2.73 7.93 31.25
CA ILE A 163 -1.56 7.05 31.05
C ILE A 163 -0.53 7.20 32.19
N ILE A 164 -0.43 8.39 32.78
CA ILE A 164 0.50 8.67 33.89
C ILE A 164 0.08 7.89 35.13
N ASP A 165 -1.22 7.83 35.39
CA ASP A 165 -1.82 7.27 36.61
C ASP A 165 -2.09 5.76 36.53
N ILE A 166 -1.82 5.12 35.38
CA ILE A 166 -2.00 3.67 35.20
C ILE A 166 -0.72 2.93 35.63
N ASP A 167 -0.86 2.14 36.69
CA ASP A 167 0.20 1.26 37.20
C ASP A 167 0.28 -0.07 36.44
N ASP A 168 -0.86 -0.61 35.99
CA ASP A 168 -0.90 -1.89 35.28
C ASP A 168 -0.28 -1.78 33.87
N PRO A 169 0.82 -2.51 33.56
CA PRO A 169 1.51 -2.38 32.28
C PRO A 169 0.65 -2.68 31.07
N VAL A 170 -0.29 -3.64 31.18
CA VAL A 170 -1.16 -4.04 30.07
C VAL A 170 -2.20 -2.96 29.78
N GLN A 171 -2.84 -2.40 30.80
CA GLN A 171 -3.76 -1.26 30.68
C GLN A 171 -3.04 -0.01 30.16
N LYS A 172 -1.79 0.23 30.60
CA LYS A 172 -0.99 1.36 30.14
C LYS A 172 -0.67 1.25 28.66
N MET A 173 -0.25 0.06 28.21
CA MET A 173 -0.01 -0.25 26.81
C MET A 173 -1.27 -0.05 25.96
N TYR A 174 -2.42 -0.54 26.43
CA TYR A 174 -3.71 -0.33 25.74
C TYR A 174 -4.13 1.15 25.69
N ALA A 175 -3.84 1.93 26.73
CA ALA A 175 -4.09 3.37 26.74
C ALA A 175 -3.17 4.10 25.75
N CYS A 176 -1.90 3.69 25.61
CA CYS A 176 -0.98 4.18 24.58
C CYS A 176 -1.51 3.87 23.17
N ASP A 177 -1.98 2.64 22.91
CA ASP A 177 -2.58 2.25 21.63
C ASP A 177 -3.75 3.17 21.25
N LYS A 178 -4.66 3.41 22.22
CA LYS A 178 -5.79 4.34 22.04
C LYS A 178 -5.33 5.76 21.75
N PHE A 179 -4.34 6.24 22.49
CA PHE A 179 -3.83 7.60 22.33
C PHE A 179 -3.24 7.80 20.94
N VAL A 180 -2.39 6.89 20.48
CA VAL A 180 -1.77 6.95 19.14
C VAL A 180 -2.84 6.90 18.05
N ALA A 181 -3.79 5.97 18.13
CA ALA A 181 -4.88 5.88 17.15
C ALA A 181 -5.75 7.15 17.12
N LEU A 182 -6.05 7.72 18.29
CA LEU A 182 -6.85 8.94 18.38
C LEU A 182 -6.10 10.15 17.79
N LYS A 183 -4.82 10.33 18.14
CA LYS A 183 -3.98 11.38 17.56
C LYS A 183 -3.82 11.21 16.05
N ALA A 184 -3.71 9.98 15.57
CA ALA A 184 -3.68 9.68 14.14
C ALA A 184 -4.96 10.14 13.41
N ALA A 185 -6.14 9.96 14.04
CA ALA A 185 -7.40 10.44 13.49
C ALA A 185 -7.52 11.97 13.53
N GLU A 186 -7.01 12.61 14.60
CA GLU A 186 -6.89 14.08 14.71
C GLU A 186 -6.04 14.64 13.55
N MET A 187 -4.87 14.05 13.30
CA MET A 187 -3.97 14.48 12.22
C MET A 187 -4.55 14.29 10.83
N ASP A 188 -5.20 13.15 10.55
CA ASP A 188 -5.88 12.91 9.28
C ASP A 188 -6.97 13.97 9.04
N SER A 189 -7.72 14.33 10.10
CA SER A 189 -8.81 15.30 10.02
C SER A 189 -8.30 16.72 9.77
N LEU A 190 -7.24 17.13 10.46
CA LEU A 190 -6.60 18.43 10.23
C LEU A 190 -6.09 18.55 8.79
N THR A 191 -5.41 17.52 8.29
CA THR A 191 -4.90 17.48 6.91
C THR A 191 -6.03 17.59 5.89
N ASN A 192 -7.13 16.89 6.14
CA ASN A 192 -8.27 16.80 5.25
C ASN A 192 -9.17 18.04 5.22
N ILE A 193 -9.37 18.70 6.37
CA ILE A 193 -10.30 19.83 6.53
C ILE A 193 -9.57 21.16 6.31
N ALA A 194 -8.41 21.33 6.94
CA ALA A 194 -7.76 22.63 6.98
C ALA A 194 -6.78 22.83 5.82
N GLY A 195 -6.21 21.76 5.26
CA GLY A 195 -5.06 21.87 4.35
C GLY A 195 -3.85 22.58 4.99
N ILE A 196 -3.89 22.79 6.32
CA ILE A 196 -2.96 23.61 7.10
C ILE A 196 -2.55 22.76 8.31
N VAL A 197 -1.70 21.77 8.05
CA VAL A 197 -0.96 21.11 9.13
C VAL A 197 0.49 21.50 8.96
N SER A 198 1.03 22.16 9.98
CA SER A 198 2.48 22.41 10.03
C SER A 198 3.20 21.06 10.18
N LYS A 199 4.34 20.89 9.50
CA LYS A 199 5.20 19.73 9.71
C LYS A 199 5.65 19.59 11.18
N ASP A 200 5.67 20.71 11.90
CA ASP A 200 6.03 20.78 13.32
C ASP A 200 4.81 20.68 14.26
N HIS A 201 3.66 20.19 13.77
CA HIS A 201 2.47 20.07 14.61
C HIS A 201 2.77 19.23 15.86
N PRO A 202 2.48 19.73 17.08
CA PRO A 202 2.88 19.07 18.33
C PRO A 202 2.31 17.66 18.45
N GLY A 203 1.17 17.37 17.80
CA GLY A 203 0.58 16.04 17.74
C GLY A 203 1.52 14.94 17.23
N TYR A 204 2.43 15.23 16.29
CA TYR A 204 3.40 14.24 15.81
C TYR A 204 4.46 13.91 16.86
N LEU A 205 4.96 14.94 17.56
CA LEU A 205 5.90 14.75 18.66
C LEU A 205 5.24 14.00 19.82
N GLU A 206 3.97 14.30 20.10
CA GLU A 206 3.19 13.56 21.09
C GLU A 206 3.03 12.10 20.72
N MET A 207 2.61 11.77 19.49
CA MET A 207 2.54 10.39 19.02
C MET A 207 3.88 9.67 19.20
N LYS A 208 4.97 10.27 18.70
CA LYS A 208 6.32 9.70 18.78
C LYS A 208 6.75 9.35 20.21
N ARG A 209 6.35 10.12 21.22
CA ARG A 209 6.64 9.83 22.64
C ARG A 209 5.99 8.56 23.17
N TYR A 210 4.86 8.14 22.61
CA TYR A 210 4.12 6.97 23.09
C TYR A 210 4.29 5.73 22.22
N VAL A 211 4.81 5.86 20.99
CA VAL A 211 5.00 4.75 20.03
C VAL A 211 5.77 3.56 20.64
N SER A 212 6.85 3.78 21.38
CA SER A 212 7.62 2.68 21.98
C SER A 212 6.88 1.93 23.09
N SER A 213 5.77 2.50 23.59
CA SER A 213 4.98 2.00 24.71
C SER A 213 3.65 1.39 24.27
N THR A 214 3.41 1.26 22.96
CA THR A 214 2.23 0.59 22.40
C THR A 214 2.42 -0.92 22.35
N SER A 215 1.33 -1.64 22.11
CA SER A 215 1.38 -3.10 21.95
C SER A 215 2.07 -3.55 20.68
N ASN A 216 2.16 -2.66 19.69
CA ASN A 216 2.93 -2.87 18.48
C ASN A 216 3.60 -1.55 18.04
N PRO A 217 4.84 -1.31 18.49
CA PRO A 217 5.58 -0.10 18.14
C PRO A 217 5.79 0.05 16.64
N ALA A 218 6.13 -1.03 15.93
CA ALA A 218 6.34 -1.00 14.48
C ALA A 218 5.08 -0.55 13.73
N LEU A 219 3.91 -1.07 14.09
CA LEU A 219 2.65 -0.63 13.51
C LEU A 219 2.33 0.83 13.86
N SER A 220 2.67 1.25 15.07
CA SER A 220 2.48 2.64 15.52
C SER A 220 3.39 3.61 14.77
N GLU A 221 4.59 3.18 14.39
CA GLU A 221 5.50 3.88 13.48
C GLU A 221 4.93 3.99 12.07
N VAL A 222 4.33 2.90 11.53
CA VAL A 222 3.63 2.93 10.22
C VAL A 222 2.56 4.02 10.22
N ILE A 223 1.74 4.09 11.27
CA ILE A 223 0.68 5.09 11.44
C ILE A 223 1.27 6.51 11.49
N LEU A 224 2.33 6.71 12.28
CA LEU A 224 2.99 8.01 12.48
C LEU A 224 3.64 8.50 11.19
N TYR A 225 4.58 7.73 10.64
CA TYR A 225 5.42 8.14 9.53
C TYR A 225 4.63 8.32 8.23
N GLY A 226 3.65 7.45 7.96
CA GLY A 226 2.77 7.63 6.81
C GLY A 226 2.04 8.98 6.82
N ARG A 227 1.62 9.46 8.00
CA ARG A 227 0.93 10.75 8.17
C ARG A 227 1.87 11.95 8.09
N GLN A 228 3.09 11.82 8.58
CA GLN A 228 4.10 12.88 8.41
C GLN A 228 4.42 13.06 6.93
N ALA A 229 4.61 11.97 6.19
CA ALA A 229 4.83 12.00 4.75
C ALA A 229 3.68 12.70 4.00
N ASP A 230 2.43 12.38 4.32
CA ASP A 230 1.24 12.99 3.68
C ASP A 230 1.12 14.51 3.91
N VAL A 231 1.51 15.00 5.09
CA VAL A 231 1.55 16.44 5.37
C VAL A 231 2.71 17.12 4.68
N LEU A 232 3.91 16.52 4.70
CA LEU A 232 5.08 17.05 4.02
C LEU A 232 4.86 17.16 2.51
N SER A 233 4.21 16.17 1.89
CA SER A 233 3.87 16.22 0.47
C SER A 233 2.86 17.33 0.14
N THR A 234 2.00 17.71 1.10
CA THR A 234 1.03 18.79 0.94
C THR A 234 1.71 20.16 0.89
N ILE A 235 2.79 20.35 1.66
CA ILE A 235 3.58 21.59 1.65
C ILE A 235 4.69 21.59 0.59
N GLY A 236 4.84 20.49 -0.17
CA GLY A 236 5.82 20.35 -1.25
C GLY A 236 7.22 19.88 -0.83
N ASP A 237 7.39 19.44 0.41
CA ASP A 237 8.65 18.91 0.94
C ASP A 237 8.76 17.40 0.62
N PHE A 238 8.94 17.07 -0.66
CA PHE A 238 8.85 15.70 -1.15
C PHE A 238 10.02 14.80 -0.72
N GLU A 239 11.21 15.37 -0.53
CA GLU A 239 12.40 14.62 -0.10
C GLU A 239 12.19 14.10 1.33
N GLU A 240 11.81 14.98 2.26
CA GLU A 240 11.50 14.59 3.64
C GLU A 240 10.27 13.68 3.69
N ALA A 241 9.26 13.90 2.84
CA ALA A 241 8.09 13.02 2.74
C ALA A 241 8.46 11.59 2.32
N GLU A 242 9.33 11.44 1.33
CA GLU A 242 9.82 10.13 0.86
C GLU A 242 10.67 9.43 1.92
N ASP A 243 11.45 10.16 2.70
CA ASP A 243 12.21 9.62 3.83
C ASP A 243 11.32 9.06 4.94
N PHE A 244 10.25 9.77 5.29
CA PHE A 244 9.26 9.26 6.24
C PHE A 244 8.48 8.07 5.66
N MET A 245 8.11 8.11 4.38
CA MET A 245 7.44 6.98 3.75
C MET A 245 8.33 5.73 3.73
N ARG A 246 9.63 5.89 3.48
CA ARG A 246 10.62 4.80 3.55
C ARG A 246 10.71 4.21 4.96
N GLN A 247 10.70 5.04 6.00
CA GLN A 247 10.64 4.58 7.39
C GLN A 247 9.35 3.78 7.66
N ALA A 248 8.20 4.28 7.19
CA ALA A 248 6.93 3.59 7.34
C ALA A 248 6.93 2.21 6.68
N LEU A 249 7.50 2.10 5.47
CA LEU A 249 7.63 0.82 4.76
C LEU A 249 8.52 -0.19 5.50
N VAL A 250 9.63 0.27 6.09
CA VAL A 250 10.50 -0.59 6.92
C VAL A 250 9.75 -1.11 8.14
N SER A 251 9.03 -0.24 8.86
CA SER A 251 8.25 -0.66 10.03
C SER A 251 7.09 -1.60 9.63
N ALA A 252 6.49 -1.38 8.46
CA ALA A 252 5.46 -2.27 7.91
C ALA A 252 5.98 -3.67 7.61
N TYR A 253 7.22 -3.81 7.12
CA TYR A 253 7.83 -5.12 6.85
C TYR A 253 7.99 -5.99 8.11
N THR A 254 8.23 -5.34 9.24
CA THR A 254 8.30 -6.02 10.55
C THR A 254 6.93 -6.31 11.18
N SER A 255 5.85 -5.89 10.50
CA SER A 255 4.46 -6.02 10.95
C SER A 255 3.67 -6.98 10.06
N CYS A 256 2.55 -7.51 10.56
CA CYS A 256 1.64 -8.32 9.76
C CYS A 256 0.77 -7.45 8.82
N SER A 257 0.33 -8.02 7.69
CA SER A 257 -0.61 -7.34 6.77
C SER A 257 -1.88 -6.94 7.49
N CYS A 258 -2.32 -5.70 7.28
CA CYS A 258 -3.44 -5.11 7.97
C CYS A 258 -3.93 -3.81 7.35
N VAL A 259 -5.03 -3.30 7.92
CA VAL A 259 -5.65 -2.04 7.51
C VAL A 259 -4.72 -0.82 7.67
N GLU A 260 -3.84 -0.78 8.68
CA GLU A 260 -2.94 0.36 8.87
C GLU A 260 -1.78 0.38 7.85
N VAL A 261 -1.30 -0.80 7.44
CA VAL A 261 -0.33 -0.91 6.34
C VAL A 261 -1.00 -0.53 5.01
N THR A 262 -2.25 -0.96 4.80
CA THR A 262 -3.06 -0.54 3.66
C THR A 262 -3.25 0.99 3.63
N ASP A 263 -3.58 1.61 4.78
CA ASP A 263 -3.69 3.06 4.92
C ASP A 263 -2.38 3.78 4.62
N MET A 264 -1.23 3.22 5.02
CA MET A 264 0.09 3.75 4.68
C MET A 264 0.37 3.66 3.18
N LEU A 265 0.08 2.53 2.53
CA LEU A 265 0.24 2.37 1.08
C LEU A 265 -0.66 3.36 0.32
N TYR A 266 -1.88 3.58 0.80
CA TYR A 266 -2.75 4.63 0.25
C TYR A 266 -2.15 6.02 0.39
N LYS A 267 -1.53 6.33 1.54
CA LYS A 267 -0.81 7.61 1.73
C LYS A 267 0.41 7.71 0.81
N ASN A 268 1.13 6.62 0.54
CA ASN A 268 2.22 6.60 -0.45
C ASN A 268 1.72 6.98 -1.85
N VAL A 269 0.59 6.39 -2.29
CA VAL A 269 -0.09 6.77 -3.53
C VAL A 269 -0.42 8.26 -3.55
N VAL A 270 -0.95 8.80 -2.44
CA VAL A 270 -1.30 10.23 -2.33
C VAL A 270 -0.06 11.13 -2.37
N VAL A 271 1.03 10.79 -1.69
CA VAL A 271 2.31 11.53 -1.72
C VAL A 271 2.86 11.59 -3.15
N LYS A 272 2.91 10.44 -3.83
CA LYS A 272 3.38 10.36 -5.22
C LYS A 272 2.47 11.15 -6.17
N LEU A 273 1.14 11.14 -5.94
CA LEU A 273 0.21 11.95 -6.72
C LEU A 273 0.48 13.46 -6.53
N SER A 274 0.74 13.92 -5.31
CA SER A 274 1.15 15.31 -5.07
C SER A 274 2.48 15.68 -5.74
N LYS A 275 3.44 14.75 -5.82
CA LYS A 275 4.68 14.95 -6.57
C LYS A 275 4.42 15.00 -8.08
N PHE A 276 3.49 14.21 -8.58
CA PHE A 276 3.09 14.16 -9.98
C PHE A 276 2.40 15.46 -10.43
N GLU A 277 1.60 16.10 -9.59
CA GLU A 277 1.04 17.42 -9.88
C GLU A 277 2.11 18.48 -10.20
N LYS A 278 3.29 18.37 -9.58
CA LYS A 278 4.44 19.26 -9.83
C LYS A 278 5.27 18.82 -11.03
N ASN A 279 5.24 17.53 -11.37
CA ASN A 279 6.04 16.92 -12.43
C ASN A 279 5.15 16.08 -13.37
N PRO A 280 4.19 16.71 -14.09
CA PRO A 280 3.15 15.98 -14.83
C PRO A 280 3.66 15.11 -15.98
N ASN A 281 4.85 15.38 -16.48
CA ASN A 281 5.44 14.66 -17.61
C ASN A 281 6.33 13.49 -17.16
N ASP A 282 6.44 13.23 -15.86
CA ASP A 282 7.19 12.09 -15.33
C ASP A 282 6.33 10.82 -15.39
N GLU A 283 6.47 10.11 -16.52
CA GLU A 283 5.75 8.86 -16.78
C GLU A 283 6.15 7.74 -15.81
N GLU A 284 7.39 7.72 -15.31
CA GLU A 284 7.83 6.73 -14.33
C GLU A 284 7.18 6.99 -12.96
N LEU A 285 6.98 8.26 -12.60
CA LEU A 285 6.21 8.61 -11.42
C LEU A 285 4.74 8.17 -11.54
N ARG A 286 4.11 8.35 -12.71
CA ARG A 286 2.74 7.85 -12.97
C ARG A 286 2.66 6.32 -12.83
N LYS A 287 3.57 5.57 -13.45
CA LYS A 287 3.65 4.11 -13.30
C LYS A 287 3.88 3.70 -11.85
N SER A 288 4.72 4.44 -11.12
CA SER A 288 4.99 4.21 -9.71
C SER A 288 3.74 4.42 -8.83
N ILE A 289 2.86 5.37 -9.17
CA ILE A 289 1.56 5.55 -8.50
C ILE A 289 0.67 4.32 -8.70
N LEU A 290 0.55 3.84 -9.94
CA LEU A 290 -0.27 2.67 -10.28
C LEU A 290 0.24 1.40 -9.59
N PHE A 291 1.56 1.19 -9.62
CA PHE A 291 2.22 0.06 -8.95
C PHE A 291 1.94 0.04 -7.45
N GLU A 292 2.03 1.18 -6.77
CA GLU A 292 1.72 1.27 -5.33
C GLU A 292 0.25 1.04 -5.01
N ALA A 293 -0.65 1.51 -5.89
CA ALA A 293 -2.07 1.28 -5.75
C ALA A 293 -2.40 -0.21 -5.88
N ASP A 294 -1.84 -0.89 -6.88
CA ASP A 294 -1.95 -2.34 -7.04
C ASP A 294 -1.41 -3.07 -5.82
N ARG A 295 -0.23 -2.67 -5.31
CA ARG A 295 0.33 -3.23 -4.09
C ARG A 295 -0.61 -3.09 -2.89
N GLY A 296 -1.26 -1.93 -2.75
CA GLY A 296 -2.27 -1.69 -1.72
C GLY A 296 -3.56 -2.51 -1.91
N LEU A 297 -3.97 -2.79 -3.14
CA LEU A 297 -5.09 -3.68 -3.42
C LEU A 297 -4.76 -5.14 -3.02
N TRP A 298 -3.52 -5.58 -3.28
CA TRP A 298 -3.07 -6.92 -2.88
C TRP A 298 -3.08 -7.13 -1.36
N THR A 299 -2.77 -6.11 -0.55
CA THR A 299 -2.80 -6.24 0.92
C THR A 299 -4.22 -6.45 1.47
N LEU A 300 -5.26 -6.20 0.68
CA LEU A 300 -6.67 -6.36 1.09
C LEU A 300 -7.20 -7.79 0.96
N HIS A 301 -6.43 -8.73 0.39
CA HIS A 301 -6.91 -10.08 0.06
C HIS A 301 -7.60 -10.77 1.25
N ASP A 302 -7.02 -10.65 2.44
CA ASP A 302 -7.50 -11.34 3.64
C ASP A 302 -8.48 -10.49 4.49
N GLU A 303 -8.75 -9.24 4.09
CA GLU A 303 -9.64 -8.33 4.82
C GLU A 303 -11.13 -8.69 4.64
N SER A 304 -11.96 -8.19 5.57
CA SER A 304 -13.42 -8.37 5.44
C SER A 304 -13.91 -7.74 4.15
N GLU A 305 -14.99 -8.29 3.57
CA GLU A 305 -15.54 -7.80 2.31
C GLU A 305 -15.83 -6.30 2.35
N ASP A 306 -16.43 -5.81 3.44
CA ASP A 306 -16.70 -4.37 3.63
C ASP A 306 -15.43 -3.51 3.60
N LEU A 307 -14.37 -3.94 4.28
CA LEU A 307 -13.10 -3.19 4.36
C LEU A 307 -12.36 -3.25 3.03
N ARG A 308 -12.27 -4.43 2.42
CA ARG A 308 -11.70 -4.63 1.10
C ARG A 308 -12.43 -3.77 0.08
N LEU A 309 -13.75 -3.86 0.03
CA LEU A 309 -14.56 -3.08 -0.88
C LEU A 309 -14.29 -1.59 -0.69
N PHE A 310 -14.34 -1.08 0.54
CA PHE A 310 -14.06 0.33 0.86
C PHE A 310 -12.69 0.81 0.35
N TRP A 311 -11.61 0.10 0.68
CA TRP A 311 -10.25 0.48 0.28
C TRP A 311 -10.03 0.32 -1.22
N THR A 312 -10.61 -0.69 -1.85
CA THR A 312 -10.57 -0.86 -3.31
C THR A 312 -11.12 0.38 -4.00
N LYS A 313 -12.23 0.96 -3.53
CA LYS A 313 -12.78 2.21 -4.10
C LYS A 313 -11.76 3.34 -4.03
N LEU A 314 -11.04 3.46 -2.90
CA LEU A 314 -10.09 4.53 -2.68
C LEU A 314 -8.87 4.42 -3.60
N PHE A 315 -8.29 3.22 -3.75
CA PHE A 315 -7.16 2.99 -4.64
C PHE A 315 -7.54 3.19 -6.10
N LEU A 316 -8.63 2.57 -6.56
CA LEU A 316 -9.12 2.70 -7.93
C LEU A 316 -9.36 4.17 -8.31
N LEU A 317 -9.95 4.95 -7.41
CA LEU A 317 -10.17 6.37 -7.62
C LEU A 317 -8.86 7.15 -7.80
N ARG A 318 -7.81 6.84 -7.02
CA ARG A 318 -6.50 7.48 -7.16
C ARG A 318 -5.75 7.02 -8.42
N MET A 319 -5.95 5.78 -8.87
CA MET A 319 -5.46 5.33 -10.18
C MET A 319 -6.11 6.13 -11.31
N ALA A 320 -7.44 6.29 -11.28
CA ALA A 320 -8.16 7.12 -12.26
C ALA A 320 -7.64 8.57 -12.25
N PHE A 321 -7.35 9.14 -11.08
CA PHE A 321 -6.77 10.48 -10.97
C PHE A 321 -5.40 10.58 -11.68
N ALA A 322 -4.53 9.58 -11.49
CA ALA A 322 -3.23 9.52 -12.14
C ALA A 322 -3.35 9.41 -13.68
N HIS A 323 -4.32 8.65 -14.19
CA HIS A 323 -4.57 8.57 -15.63
C HIS A 323 -5.14 9.86 -16.23
N LEU A 324 -5.97 10.59 -15.48
CA LEU A 324 -6.71 11.76 -15.97
C LEU A 324 -6.02 13.11 -15.70
N GLY A 325 -4.91 13.12 -14.94
CA GLY A 325 -4.20 14.33 -14.56
C GLY A 325 -4.95 15.14 -13.50
N ILE A 326 -5.38 14.47 -12.44
CA ILE A 326 -6.10 15.08 -11.32
C ILE A 326 -5.22 14.96 -10.07
N GLY A 327 -5.05 16.08 -9.37
CA GLY A 327 -4.30 16.14 -8.12
C GLY A 327 -5.02 15.54 -6.91
N LYS A 328 -4.29 15.40 -5.81
CA LYS A 328 -4.71 14.96 -4.48
C LYS A 328 -5.99 15.66 -4.02
N PHE A 329 -6.09 16.97 -4.21
CA PHE A 329 -7.21 17.83 -3.80
C PHE A 329 -8.11 18.25 -4.98
N CYS A 330 -8.17 17.43 -6.04
CA CYS A 330 -8.99 17.68 -7.23
C CYS A 330 -8.52 18.84 -8.11
N ASP A 331 -7.32 19.39 -7.88
CA ASP A 331 -6.68 20.32 -8.80
C ASP A 331 -6.42 19.67 -10.15
N ILE A 332 -6.77 20.37 -11.24
CA ILE A 332 -6.47 19.90 -12.58
C ILE A 332 -5.03 20.21 -12.95
N VAL A 333 -4.30 19.17 -13.32
CA VAL A 333 -2.88 19.27 -13.68
C VAL A 333 -2.76 19.81 -15.10
N ARG A 334 -2.56 21.13 -15.22
CA ARG A 334 -2.68 21.90 -16.48
C ARG A 334 -1.77 21.45 -17.62
N ASN A 335 -0.58 20.94 -17.33
CA ASN A 335 0.40 20.54 -18.34
C ASN A 335 0.44 19.03 -18.60
N TYR A 336 -0.50 18.28 -18.02
CA TYR A 336 -0.60 16.85 -18.27
C TYR A 336 -1.48 16.58 -19.49
N VAL A 337 -0.99 15.69 -20.35
CA VAL A 337 -1.71 15.22 -21.53
C VAL A 337 -1.79 13.69 -21.46
N PRO A 338 -2.98 13.10 -21.26
CA PRO A 338 -3.12 11.66 -21.18
C PRO A 338 -2.94 11.01 -22.55
N THR A 339 -2.38 9.81 -22.54
CA THR A 339 -2.44 8.91 -23.70
C THR A 339 -3.84 8.37 -23.88
N MET A 340 -4.17 7.89 -25.09
CA MET A 340 -5.45 7.22 -25.34
C MET A 340 -5.66 6.02 -24.42
N GLN A 341 -4.60 5.25 -24.18
CA GLN A 341 -4.62 4.12 -23.25
C GLN A 341 -5.02 4.56 -21.83
N SER A 342 -4.46 5.67 -21.32
CA SER A 342 -4.84 6.21 -20.02
C SER A 342 -6.31 6.62 -19.95
N ILE A 343 -6.88 7.19 -21.03
CA ILE A 343 -8.30 7.55 -21.09
C ILE A 343 -9.17 6.28 -21.00
N VAL A 344 -8.83 5.25 -21.76
CA VAL A 344 -9.54 3.95 -21.75
C VAL A 344 -9.45 3.28 -20.38
N GLU A 345 -8.28 3.25 -19.76
CA GLU A 345 -8.06 2.69 -18.43
C GLU A 345 -8.86 3.44 -17.36
N ALA A 346 -8.85 4.78 -17.39
CA ALA A 346 -9.65 5.58 -16.48
C ALA A 346 -11.16 5.32 -16.65
N GLU A 347 -11.63 5.20 -17.88
CA GLU A 347 -13.03 4.87 -18.17
C GLU A 347 -13.42 3.49 -17.64
N MET A 348 -12.59 2.48 -17.86
CA MET A 348 -12.82 1.13 -17.33
C MET A 348 -12.93 1.15 -15.81
N ILE A 349 -11.98 1.81 -15.14
CA ILE A 349 -11.98 1.96 -13.68
C ILE A 349 -13.27 2.64 -13.19
N LEU A 350 -13.68 3.74 -13.83
CA LEU A 350 -14.85 4.53 -13.43
C LEU A 350 -16.20 3.82 -13.68
N LYS A 351 -16.21 2.76 -14.50
CA LYS A 351 -17.37 1.89 -14.76
C LYS A 351 -17.53 0.77 -13.73
N LEU A 352 -16.50 0.46 -12.94
CA LEU A 352 -16.55 -0.62 -11.96
C LEU A 352 -17.57 -0.33 -10.84
N ASP A 353 -18.39 -1.33 -10.51
CA ASP A 353 -19.42 -1.26 -9.46
C ASP A 353 -18.91 -0.86 -8.05
N PRO A 354 -17.67 -1.22 -7.63
CA PRO A 354 -17.09 -0.76 -6.38
C PRO A 354 -17.17 0.74 -6.16
N LEU A 355 -17.28 1.59 -7.19
CA LEU A 355 -17.34 3.04 -6.99
C LEU A 355 -18.73 3.58 -6.59
N LYS A 356 -19.78 2.75 -6.50
CA LYS A 356 -21.11 3.18 -6.02
C LYS A 356 -21.19 3.25 -4.49
N ASN A 357 -22.16 4.00 -3.96
CA ASN A 357 -22.46 4.10 -2.51
C ASN A 357 -21.26 4.49 -1.64
N LEU A 358 -20.59 5.58 -2.01
CA LEU A 358 -19.46 6.14 -1.28
C LEU A 358 -19.87 7.25 -0.31
N GLU A 359 -19.01 7.52 0.68
CA GLU A 359 -19.13 8.71 1.52
C GLU A 359 -19.14 10.01 0.68
N HIS A 360 -19.85 11.03 1.16
CA HIS A 360 -20.19 12.26 0.41
C HIS A 360 -18.97 12.91 -0.29
N ARG A 361 -17.84 13.10 0.41
CA ARG A 361 -16.58 13.61 -0.18
C ARG A 361 -16.02 12.75 -1.32
N ARG A 362 -16.22 11.44 -1.28
CA ARG A 362 -15.71 10.54 -2.33
C ARG A 362 -16.63 10.51 -3.55
N GLN A 363 -17.94 10.73 -3.34
CA GLN A 363 -18.85 10.99 -4.46
C GLN A 363 -18.43 12.24 -5.23
N MET A 364 -18.00 13.29 -4.51
CA MET A 364 -17.41 14.49 -5.13
C MET A 364 -16.18 14.14 -5.97
N PHE A 365 -15.23 13.39 -5.42
CA PHE A 365 -14.03 12.98 -6.16
C PHE A 365 -14.35 12.15 -7.41
N ILE A 366 -15.35 11.26 -7.37
CA ILE A 366 -15.82 10.54 -8.56
C ILE A 366 -16.40 11.50 -9.59
N ALA A 367 -17.22 12.47 -9.16
CA ALA A 367 -17.80 13.45 -10.06
C ALA A 367 -16.70 14.29 -10.75
N VAL A 368 -15.62 14.64 -10.05
CA VAL A 368 -14.44 15.29 -10.66
C VAL A 368 -13.77 14.40 -11.69
N ALA A 369 -13.54 13.13 -11.38
CA ALA A 369 -12.93 12.19 -12.32
C ALA A 369 -13.78 12.00 -13.58
N ARG A 370 -15.11 11.92 -13.41
CA ARG A 370 -16.05 11.85 -14.55
C ARG A 370 -16.05 13.13 -15.37
N ALA A 371 -16.04 14.29 -14.72
CA ALA A 371 -15.94 15.57 -15.42
C ALA A 371 -14.68 15.63 -16.29
N ARG A 372 -13.53 15.25 -15.72
CA ARG A 372 -12.25 15.24 -16.44
C ARG A 372 -12.19 14.21 -17.55
N LEU A 373 -12.80 13.04 -17.36
CA LEU A 373 -12.92 12.04 -18.42
C LEU A 373 -13.74 12.56 -19.61
N GLU A 374 -14.91 13.14 -19.35
CA GLU A 374 -15.78 13.69 -20.41
C GLU A 374 -15.13 14.88 -21.11
N GLU A 375 -14.38 15.71 -20.39
CA GLU A 375 -13.56 16.78 -20.98
C GLU A 375 -12.53 16.21 -21.97
N TRP A 376 -11.79 15.17 -21.58
CA TRP A 376 -10.83 14.50 -22.49
C TRP A 376 -11.49 13.83 -23.70
N LYS A 377 -12.76 13.45 -23.57
CA LYS A 377 -13.59 12.93 -24.67
C LYS A 377 -14.16 14.02 -25.58
N GLY A 378 -14.04 15.29 -25.21
CA GLY A 378 -14.63 16.44 -25.92
C GLY A 378 -16.10 16.73 -25.55
N ASN A 379 -16.67 15.98 -24.60
CA ASN A 379 -18.06 16.15 -24.18
C ASN A 379 -18.17 17.22 -23.08
N MET A 380 -18.03 18.49 -23.47
CA MET A 380 -18.00 19.62 -22.54
C MET A 380 -19.30 19.80 -21.74
N GLU A 381 -20.46 19.46 -22.32
CA GLU A 381 -21.75 19.53 -21.62
C GLU A 381 -21.80 18.53 -20.45
N ALA A 382 -21.43 17.27 -20.69
CA ALA A 382 -21.37 16.28 -19.62
C ALA A 382 -20.28 16.60 -18.60
N ALA A 383 -19.12 17.08 -19.05
CA ALA A 383 -18.04 17.51 -18.18
C ALA A 383 -18.51 18.58 -17.19
N MET A 384 -19.18 19.63 -17.69
CA MET A 384 -19.72 20.72 -16.88
C MET A 384 -20.79 20.22 -15.89
N LYS A 385 -21.70 19.34 -16.33
CA LYS A 385 -22.74 18.77 -15.46
C LYS A 385 -22.14 17.97 -14.28
N TYR A 386 -21.12 17.15 -14.53
CA TYR A 386 -20.43 16.43 -13.48
C TYR A 386 -19.65 17.36 -12.55
N LEU A 387 -19.02 18.41 -13.09
CA LEU A 387 -18.32 19.40 -12.28
C LEU A 387 -19.27 20.17 -11.36
N GLN A 388 -20.43 20.60 -11.85
CA GLN A 388 -21.46 21.25 -11.04
C GLN A 388 -21.95 20.33 -9.90
N THR A 389 -22.10 19.04 -10.19
CA THR A 389 -22.41 18.02 -9.16
C THR A 389 -21.32 17.96 -8.09
N ALA A 390 -20.04 17.91 -8.50
CA ALA A 390 -18.91 17.93 -7.58
C ALA A 390 -18.90 19.19 -6.70
N ARG A 391 -19.16 20.37 -7.28
CA ARG A 391 -19.23 21.65 -6.54
C ARG A 391 -20.39 21.69 -5.55
N GLY A 392 -21.56 21.16 -5.92
CA GLY A 392 -22.69 21.02 -5.00
C GLY A 392 -22.29 20.23 -3.76
N LEU A 393 -21.67 19.07 -3.97
CA LEU A 393 -21.15 18.24 -2.89
C LEU A 393 -20.05 18.95 -2.07
N ALA A 394 -19.13 19.67 -2.72
CA ALA A 394 -18.08 20.42 -2.03
C ALA A 394 -18.65 21.47 -1.07
N LYS A 395 -19.66 22.22 -1.51
CA LYS A 395 -20.32 23.28 -0.72
C LYS A 395 -21.15 22.70 0.43
N GLU A 396 -21.92 21.64 0.17
CA GLU A 396 -22.68 20.94 1.21
C GLU A 396 -21.76 20.39 2.31
N GLY A 397 -20.65 19.77 1.92
CA GLY A 397 -19.65 19.20 2.82
C GLY A 397 -18.68 20.20 3.44
N LYS A 398 -18.69 21.47 2.98
CA LYS A 398 -17.74 22.53 3.34
C LYS A 398 -16.28 22.09 3.15
N TYR A 399 -16.02 21.39 2.05
CA TYR A 399 -14.69 20.86 1.72
C TYR A 399 -13.81 21.96 1.12
N ALA A 400 -12.50 21.91 1.41
CA ALA A 400 -11.53 22.89 0.92
C ALA A 400 -11.39 22.86 -0.62
N GLU A 401 -11.73 21.73 -1.23
CA GLU A 401 -11.69 21.48 -2.66
C GLU A 401 -12.63 22.38 -3.49
N ASP A 402 -13.65 23.04 -2.89
CA ASP A 402 -14.54 23.95 -3.64
C ASP A 402 -13.76 25.04 -4.42
N ARG A 403 -12.62 25.48 -3.87
CA ARG A 403 -11.72 26.42 -4.55
C ARG A 403 -11.12 25.81 -5.83
N ALA A 404 -10.54 24.61 -5.74
CA ALA A 404 -9.95 23.91 -6.88
C ALA A 404 -11.00 23.61 -7.96
N LEU A 405 -12.23 23.28 -7.54
CA LEU A 405 -13.34 23.04 -8.46
C LEU A 405 -13.84 24.31 -9.16
N ALA A 406 -13.82 25.46 -8.47
CA ALA A 406 -14.12 26.75 -9.09
C ALA A 406 -13.05 27.13 -10.13
N ASP A 407 -11.77 26.89 -9.83
CA ASP A 407 -10.68 27.10 -10.78
C ASP A 407 -10.82 26.18 -12.01
N TYR A 408 -11.28 24.94 -11.81
CA TYR A 408 -11.56 24.02 -12.90
C TYR A 408 -12.75 24.47 -13.76
N GLU A 409 -13.82 24.99 -13.16
CA GLU A 409 -14.99 25.50 -13.88
C GLU A 409 -14.59 26.64 -14.82
N ILE A 410 -13.80 27.59 -14.31
CA ILE A 410 -13.25 28.70 -15.11
C ILE A 410 -12.39 28.17 -16.27
N LEU A 411 -11.64 27.09 -16.05
CA LEU A 411 -10.80 26.48 -17.09
C LEU A 411 -11.65 25.86 -18.21
N LEU A 412 -12.72 25.14 -17.87
CA LEU A 412 -13.65 24.58 -18.85
C LEU A 412 -14.37 25.67 -19.67
N GLU A 413 -14.77 26.76 -19.01
CA GLU A 413 -15.44 27.89 -19.69
C GLU A 413 -14.52 28.63 -20.67
N LYS A 414 -13.23 28.77 -20.33
CA LYS A 414 -12.27 29.57 -21.12
C LYS A 414 -11.61 28.80 -22.27
N ASN A 415 -11.42 27.49 -22.13
CA ASN A 415 -10.69 26.69 -23.10
C ASN A 415 -11.45 25.43 -23.57
N PRO A 416 -12.66 25.55 -24.15
CA PRO A 416 -13.42 24.39 -24.61
C PRO A 416 -12.76 23.63 -25.79
N TRP A 417 -11.71 24.18 -26.40
CA TRP A 417 -11.07 23.65 -27.63
C TRP A 417 -9.68 23.03 -27.41
N GLN A 418 -9.13 23.01 -26.19
CA GLN A 418 -7.80 22.45 -25.92
C GLN A 418 -7.78 20.91 -25.79
N THR A 419 -8.92 20.24 -25.96
CA THR A 419 -9.11 18.86 -25.50
C THR A 419 -9.56 17.86 -26.58
N HIS A 420 -9.23 18.11 -27.86
CA HIS A 420 -9.58 17.22 -28.98
C HIS A 420 -8.60 16.05 -29.21
N ILE A 421 -8.03 15.45 -28.17
CA ILE A 421 -7.14 14.28 -28.35
C ILE A 421 -7.96 13.06 -28.75
N TYR A 422 -9.10 12.85 -28.10
CA TYR A 422 -9.96 11.69 -28.35
C TYR A 422 -10.64 11.73 -29.72
N GLU A 423 -11.23 12.87 -30.10
CA GLU A 423 -11.91 13.04 -31.39
C GLU A 423 -10.94 13.03 -32.58
N ARG A 424 -9.76 13.65 -32.43
CA ARG A 424 -8.73 13.67 -33.48
C ARG A 424 -8.22 12.25 -33.76
N HIS A 425 -7.95 11.44 -32.73
CA HIS A 425 -7.57 10.03 -32.92
C HIS A 425 -8.73 9.13 -33.37
N ARG A 426 -9.97 9.36 -32.92
CA ARG A 426 -11.15 8.61 -33.40
C ARG A 426 -11.33 8.79 -34.91
N HIS A 427 -11.12 10.01 -35.41
CA HIS A 427 -11.15 10.31 -36.85
C HIS A 427 -9.93 9.79 -37.61
N GLU A 428 -8.74 9.78 -37.02
CA GLU A 428 -7.50 9.32 -37.68
C GLU A 428 -7.34 7.79 -37.71
N HIS A 429 -7.98 7.04 -36.80
CA HIS A 429 -7.75 5.59 -36.65
C HIS A 429 -8.99 4.71 -36.74
N GLY A 430 -10.19 5.25 -37.01
CA GLY A 430 -11.37 4.44 -37.33
C GLY A 430 -11.68 3.37 -36.27
N ILE A 431 -11.59 3.73 -34.99
CA ILE A 431 -11.85 2.79 -33.89
C ILE A 431 -13.35 2.56 -33.80
N ASP A 432 -13.82 1.48 -34.42
CA ASP A 432 -15.17 0.94 -34.24
C ASP A 432 -15.33 0.42 -32.81
N GLU A 433 -16.44 0.80 -32.16
CA GLU A 433 -16.80 0.45 -30.77
C GLU A 433 -16.88 -1.06 -30.48
N GLN A 434 -16.72 -1.92 -31.49
CA GLN A 434 -16.81 -3.37 -31.36
C GLN A 434 -15.46 -4.08 -31.12
N ASN A 435 -14.31 -3.43 -31.35
CA ASN A 435 -12.99 -4.08 -31.26
C ASN A 435 -12.16 -3.72 -30.00
N SER A 436 -12.67 -2.85 -29.12
CA SER A 436 -11.97 -2.40 -27.91
C SER A 436 -12.05 -3.36 -26.71
N LEU A 437 -12.68 -4.54 -26.87
CA LEU A 437 -12.87 -5.53 -25.79
C LEU A 437 -11.77 -6.62 -25.72
N ALA A 438 -10.72 -6.55 -26.55
CA ALA A 438 -9.63 -7.53 -26.56
C ALA A 438 -8.26 -6.87 -26.32
N LEU A 439 -8.05 -6.33 -25.12
CA LEU A 439 -6.70 -6.04 -24.62
C LEU A 439 -6.54 -6.70 -23.25
N PRO A 440 -5.39 -7.33 -22.97
CA PRO A 440 -5.20 -8.08 -21.73
C PRO A 440 -5.18 -7.10 -20.56
N LEU A 441 -6.21 -7.16 -19.72
CA LEU A 441 -6.09 -6.76 -18.33
C LEU A 441 -4.87 -7.47 -17.74
N SER A 442 -4.04 -6.76 -16.95
CA SER A 442 -3.22 -7.48 -15.97
C SER A 442 -4.19 -8.34 -15.16
N SER A 443 -3.90 -9.63 -15.07
CA SER A 443 -4.80 -10.67 -14.56
C SER A 443 -5.10 -10.59 -13.06
N SER A 444 -5.04 -9.39 -12.46
CA SER A 444 -5.10 -9.16 -11.01
C SER A 444 -6.26 -8.29 -10.55
N ILE A 445 -7.11 -7.74 -11.43
CA ILE A 445 -8.10 -6.72 -11.03
C ILE A 445 -9.43 -7.28 -10.49
N LEU A 446 -9.68 -8.60 -10.53
CA LEU A 446 -10.90 -9.19 -9.96
C LEU A 446 -10.62 -10.53 -9.27
N PRO A 447 -10.87 -10.69 -7.95
CA PRO A 447 -11.07 -12.00 -7.37
C PRO A 447 -12.41 -12.56 -7.88
N SER A 448 -12.35 -13.72 -8.52
CA SER A 448 -13.52 -14.54 -8.82
C SER A 448 -14.26 -14.89 -7.52
N SER A 449 -15.46 -14.36 -7.34
CA SER A 449 -16.43 -14.87 -6.38
C SER A 449 -17.30 -15.96 -7.01
N LEU A 450 -17.73 -16.90 -6.17
CA LEU A 450 -18.75 -17.94 -6.38
C LEU A 450 -18.31 -19.22 -7.12
N GLU A 451 -17.93 -20.23 -6.34
CA GLU A 451 -18.67 -21.49 -6.38
C GLU A 451 -19.09 -21.86 -4.96
N ASP A 452 -20.40 -22.00 -4.80
CA ASP A 452 -21.09 -22.36 -3.58
C ASP A 452 -20.85 -23.83 -3.21
N SER A 453 -20.94 -24.06 -1.91
CA SER A 453 -21.03 -25.34 -1.23
C SER A 453 -22.01 -26.32 -1.87
N THR A 454 -21.63 -27.60 -1.95
CA THR A 454 -22.52 -28.70 -1.57
C THR A 454 -21.74 -29.86 -0.98
N ASP A 455 -22.17 -30.29 0.21
CA ASP A 455 -21.82 -31.56 0.82
C ASP A 455 -22.10 -32.73 -0.12
N GLN A 456 -21.17 -33.67 -0.25
CA GLN A 456 -21.50 -35.10 -0.26
C GLN A 456 -20.30 -36.00 0.04
N LYS A 457 -20.54 -36.94 0.95
CA LYS A 457 -19.64 -38.00 1.43
C LYS A 457 -19.39 -39.07 0.36
N THR A 458 -18.21 -39.72 0.49
CA THR A 458 -17.86 -41.11 0.12
C THR A 458 -17.87 -41.51 -1.37
N TYR A 459 -16.70 -41.85 -1.94
CA TYR A 459 -16.21 -43.23 -2.11
C TYR A 459 -14.82 -43.27 -2.79
N PHE A 460 -14.01 -44.26 -2.38
CA PHE A 460 -12.75 -44.67 -2.99
C PHE A 460 -12.95 -45.26 -4.40
N SER A 461 -12.04 -44.99 -5.35
CA SER A 461 -11.36 -46.01 -6.19
C SER A 461 -10.63 -45.41 -7.41
N SER A 462 -9.31 -45.65 -7.41
CA SER A 462 -8.37 -46.03 -8.49
C SER A 462 -8.47 -45.58 -9.96
N ASN A 463 -7.28 -45.18 -10.44
CA ASN A 463 -6.59 -45.57 -11.69
C ASN A 463 -7.03 -45.07 -13.09
N ASN A 464 -6.14 -44.28 -13.70
CA ASN A 464 -5.32 -44.58 -14.91
C ASN A 464 -5.24 -43.45 -15.95
N ASP A 465 -4.01 -42.96 -16.13
CA ASP A 465 -3.25 -42.77 -17.37
C ASP A 465 -3.89 -42.26 -18.68
N SER A 466 -3.38 -41.07 -19.08
CA SER A 466 -2.67 -40.81 -20.35
C SER A 466 -3.37 -40.16 -21.56
N GLN A 467 -2.57 -39.29 -22.19
CA GLN A 467 -2.57 -38.80 -23.58
C GLN A 467 -3.23 -37.45 -23.97
N CYS A 468 -2.34 -36.46 -24.09
CA CYS A 468 -2.17 -35.48 -25.19
C CYS A 468 -3.01 -35.68 -26.48
N GLN A 469 -3.72 -34.63 -26.93
CA GLN A 469 -3.37 -33.79 -28.11
C GLN A 469 -4.54 -32.88 -28.59
N SER A 470 -4.22 -31.58 -28.73
CA SER A 470 -4.65 -30.63 -29.78
C SER A 470 -6.08 -30.05 -29.87
N SER A 471 -6.10 -28.79 -30.36
CA SER A 471 -7.19 -28.08 -31.05
C SER A 471 -8.15 -27.28 -30.16
N ARG A 472 -7.95 -25.96 -30.03
CA ARG A 472 -8.56 -24.87 -30.83
C ARG A 472 -10.09 -24.78 -30.71
N SER A 473 -10.53 -23.61 -30.21
CA SER A 473 -11.80 -22.93 -30.51
C SER A 473 -13.09 -23.61 -30.03
N VAL A 474 -13.56 -23.27 -28.82
CA VAL A 474 -14.98 -22.99 -28.51
C VAL A 474 -15.02 -22.16 -27.22
N HIS A 475 -15.50 -20.91 -27.27
CA HIS A 475 -16.38 -20.27 -26.27
C HIS A 475 -16.63 -18.79 -26.59
N PHE A 476 -17.54 -18.60 -27.54
CA PHE A 476 -18.42 -17.44 -27.63
C PHE A 476 -19.82 -18.02 -27.39
N GLU A 477 -20.38 -17.93 -26.17
CA GLU A 477 -21.82 -18.07 -25.87
C GLU A 477 -22.11 -18.16 -24.36
N ILE A 478 -21.86 -17.10 -23.58
CA ILE A 478 -22.61 -16.86 -22.33
C ILE A 478 -22.77 -15.35 -22.14
N LEU A 479 -23.61 -14.70 -22.96
CA LEU A 479 -24.11 -13.35 -22.69
C LEU A 479 -25.45 -13.07 -23.41
N ARG A 480 -26.30 -14.10 -23.58
CA ARG A 480 -27.56 -13.96 -24.33
C ARG A 480 -28.86 -14.41 -23.64
N THR A 481 -28.84 -14.76 -22.36
CA THR A 481 -30.09 -15.13 -21.66
C THR A 481 -30.07 -14.66 -20.23
N GLY A 482 -30.92 -13.68 -19.91
CA GLY A 482 -31.13 -13.26 -18.52
C GLY A 482 -31.89 -11.96 -18.27
N ILE A 483 -32.68 -11.43 -19.21
CA ILE A 483 -33.73 -10.44 -18.88
C ILE A 483 -35.02 -11.22 -18.61
N ALA A 484 -35.51 -11.22 -17.37
CA ALA A 484 -36.94 -11.15 -17.02
C ALA A 484 -37.17 -11.21 -15.49
N ILE A 485 -37.56 -10.06 -14.92
CA ILE A 485 -38.69 -9.82 -14.02
C ILE A 485 -38.96 -10.83 -12.87
N LYS A 486 -38.88 -10.33 -11.62
CA LYS A 486 -40.06 -10.26 -10.73
C LYS A 486 -39.84 -9.34 -9.53
N SER A 487 -40.58 -8.23 -9.56
CA SER A 487 -41.17 -7.57 -8.40
C SER A 487 -42.17 -8.50 -7.69
N ALA A 488 -42.04 -8.68 -6.37
CA ALA A 488 -43.15 -8.85 -5.42
C ALA A 488 -42.62 -9.06 -3.98
N GLU A 489 -43.15 -8.23 -3.07
CA GLU A 489 -43.53 -8.57 -1.67
C GLU A 489 -42.45 -9.00 -0.66
N LEU A 490 -41.91 -8.03 0.11
CA LEU A 490 -42.27 -7.68 1.51
C LEU A 490 -41.28 -6.65 2.09
#